data_AF-A0A2V9MRF3-F1
#
_entry.id   AF-A0A2V9MRF3-F1
#
_cell.length_a   1.000
_cell.length_b   1.000
_cell.length_c   1.000
_cell.angle_alpha   90.00
_cell.angle_beta   90.00
_cell.angle_gamma   90.00
#
_symmetry.space_group_name_H-M   'P 1'
#
loop_
_entity.id
_entity.type
_entity.pdbx_description
1 polymer ?
#
loop_
_entity_poly.entity_id
_entity_poly.type
_entity_poly.pdbx_seq_one_letter_code
_entity_poly.pdbx_strand_id
1 'polypeptide(L)'
;MFAFAETHTMRLKYLFATVLLAAVALAKEPRHYQSGKLLKMESAMCGTDEKNGKSLAGEMIGTDSSHKKMHDLLCPEYVLQTDKLIYTIRPKDEKHPALLPVGEKAQFRLDKDKMLLRVEDLDDKEREYIVVSMVPRDSDDTTVSAAKAVK
;
A
#
# COMPACT_ATOMS: atom_id res chain seq x y z
N MET A 1 20.31 -61.20 14.93
CA MET A 1 20.83 -59.81 15.08
C MET A 1 20.54 -58.89 13.87
N PHE A 2 20.09 -59.39 12.71
CA PHE A 2 19.84 -58.55 11.53
C PHE A 2 18.54 -57.71 11.56
N ALA A 3 17.49 -58.16 12.26
CA ALA A 3 16.17 -57.48 12.27
C ALA A 3 16.13 -56.14 13.03
N PHE A 4 17.10 -55.89 13.93
CA PHE A 4 17.17 -54.66 14.74
C PHE A 4 17.75 -53.47 13.94
N ALA A 5 18.57 -53.77 12.92
CA ALA A 5 19.20 -52.75 12.06
C ALA A 5 18.21 -52.20 10.99
N GLU A 6 17.33 -53.05 10.45
CA GLU A 6 16.29 -52.64 9.49
C GLU A 6 15.18 -51.79 10.13
N THR A 7 14.81 -52.10 11.37
CA THR A 7 13.81 -51.30 12.11
C THR A 7 14.36 -49.92 12.47
N HIS A 8 15.65 -49.79 12.74
CA HIS A 8 16.30 -48.50 13.01
C HIS A 8 16.38 -47.62 11.75
N THR A 9 16.68 -48.20 10.59
CA THR A 9 16.74 -47.46 9.31
C THR A 9 15.36 -47.00 8.84
N MET A 10 14.31 -47.81 9.02
CA MET A 10 12.92 -47.40 8.78
C MET A 10 12.49 -46.24 9.69
N ARG A 11 12.72 -46.35 11.00
CA ARG A 11 12.37 -45.29 11.98
C ARG A 11 13.14 -43.99 11.74
N LEU A 12 14.43 -44.08 11.37
CA LEU A 12 15.24 -42.93 11.04
C LEU A 12 14.74 -42.22 9.77
N LYS A 13 14.30 -42.98 8.75
CA LYS A 13 13.68 -42.42 7.54
C LYS A 13 12.37 -41.69 7.85
N TYR A 14 11.51 -42.25 8.71
CA TYR A 14 10.28 -41.58 9.13
C TYR A 14 10.57 -40.31 9.94
N LEU A 15 11.55 -40.34 10.85
CA LEU A 15 11.97 -39.14 11.59
C LEU A 15 12.48 -38.05 10.64
N PHE A 16 13.33 -38.39 9.67
CA PHE A 16 13.81 -37.45 8.66
C PHE A 16 12.65 -36.86 7.83
N ALA A 17 11.70 -37.69 7.43
CA ALA A 17 10.52 -37.23 6.69
C ALA A 17 9.65 -36.27 7.50
N THR A 18 9.44 -36.53 8.80
CA THR A 18 8.68 -35.63 9.68
C THR A 18 9.40 -34.29 9.90
N VAL A 19 10.73 -34.29 10.03
CA VAL A 19 11.53 -33.06 10.16
C VAL A 19 11.49 -32.24 8.87
N LEU A 20 11.61 -32.88 7.70
CA LEU A 20 11.47 -32.22 6.40
C LEU A 20 10.07 -31.61 6.22
N LEU A 21 9.02 -32.31 6.64
CA LEU A 21 7.64 -31.82 6.54
C LEU A 21 7.37 -30.62 7.48
N ALA A 22 7.98 -30.62 8.66
CA ALA A 22 7.91 -29.48 9.60
C ALA A 22 8.66 -28.25 9.08
N ALA A 23 9.77 -28.42 8.35
CA ALA A 23 10.51 -27.32 7.76
C ALA A 23 9.71 -26.57 6.67
N VAL A 24 8.89 -27.28 5.88
CA VAL A 24 8.01 -26.64 4.87
C VAL A 24 6.83 -25.90 5.51
N ALA A 25 6.35 -26.35 6.68
CA ALA A 25 5.27 -25.68 7.41
C ALA A 25 5.71 -24.35 8.05
N LEU A 26 7.01 -24.22 8.37
CA LEU A 26 7.61 -22.98 8.89
C LEU A 26 7.99 -21.97 7.79
N ALA A 27 7.87 -22.33 6.50
CA ALA A 27 8.18 -21.46 5.37
C ALA A 27 7.07 -20.42 5.08
N LYS A 28 6.42 -19.88 6.11
CA LYS A 28 5.58 -18.69 5.95
C LYS A 28 6.53 -17.51 5.79
N GLU A 29 6.88 -17.22 4.54
CA GLU A 29 7.77 -16.13 4.16
C GLU A 29 7.42 -14.86 4.94
N PRO A 30 8.41 -14.21 5.59
CA PRO A 30 8.16 -12.98 6.31
C PRO A 30 7.67 -11.95 5.30
N ARG A 31 6.39 -11.60 5.40
CA ARG A 31 5.81 -10.47 4.67
C ARG A 31 6.62 -9.25 5.10
N HIS A 32 7.40 -8.68 4.18
CA HIS A 32 8.29 -7.57 4.46
C HIS A 32 7.45 -6.30 4.70
N TYR A 33 6.97 -6.14 5.93
CA TYR A 33 6.32 -4.91 6.37
C TYR A 33 7.38 -3.87 6.69
N GLN A 34 7.23 -2.69 6.11
CA GLN A 34 8.00 -1.52 6.45
C GLN A 34 7.18 -0.64 7.40
N SER A 35 7.83 0.05 8.31
CA SER A 35 7.16 0.99 9.21
C SER A 35 7.37 2.41 8.71
N GLY A 36 6.32 3.23 8.81
CA GLY A 36 6.35 4.65 8.53
C GLY A 36 5.46 5.42 9.51
N LYS A 37 5.64 6.73 9.55
CA LYS A 37 4.81 7.64 10.35
C LYS A 37 3.91 8.44 9.42
N LEU A 38 2.63 8.51 9.74
CA LEU A 38 1.69 9.38 9.03
C LEU A 38 1.91 10.82 9.53
N LEU A 39 2.42 11.69 8.67
CA LEU A 39 2.78 13.06 9.04
C LEU A 39 1.60 14.01 8.97
N LYS A 40 0.84 13.94 7.88
CA LYS A 40 -0.25 14.88 7.60
C LYS A 40 -1.26 14.29 6.61
N MET A 41 -2.43 14.91 6.63
CA MET A 41 -3.50 14.73 5.67
C MET A 41 -3.68 16.05 4.92
N GLU A 42 -3.72 16.01 3.59
CA GLU A 42 -3.96 17.17 2.72
C GLU A 42 -5.10 16.87 1.77
N SER A 43 -5.91 17.88 1.43
CA SER A 43 -6.93 17.74 0.40
C SER A 43 -6.36 18.26 -0.92
N ALA A 44 -6.26 17.40 -1.93
CA ALA A 44 -5.77 17.80 -3.24
C ALA A 44 -6.80 17.57 -4.34
N MET A 45 -6.75 18.42 -5.38
CA MET A 45 -7.56 18.25 -6.58
C MET A 45 -7.13 16.95 -7.29
N CYS A 46 -8.03 15.97 -7.34
CA CYS A 46 -7.73 14.63 -7.84
C CYS A 46 -8.53 14.23 -9.06
N GLY A 47 -9.57 14.98 -9.43
CA GLY A 47 -10.36 14.73 -10.62
C GLY A 47 -11.51 15.71 -10.79
N THR A 48 -12.07 15.73 -12.00
CA THR A 48 -13.34 16.36 -12.31
C THR A 48 -14.42 15.29 -12.32
N ASP A 49 -15.52 15.49 -11.60
CA ASP A 49 -16.67 14.56 -11.61
C ASP A 49 -17.35 14.60 -13.00
N GLU A 50 -16.81 13.85 -13.96
CA GLU A 50 -17.61 13.34 -15.07
C GLU A 50 -18.11 11.97 -14.64
N LYS A 51 -19.33 11.92 -14.10
CA LYS A 51 -20.16 10.71 -14.03
C LYS A 51 -20.08 9.94 -15.35
N ASN A 52 -19.16 8.99 -15.44
CA ASN A 52 -19.02 8.14 -16.60
C ASN A 52 -19.96 6.94 -16.45
N GLY A 53 -20.85 6.78 -17.43
CA GLY A 53 -21.42 5.46 -17.75
C GLY A 53 -22.94 5.37 -17.86
N LYS A 54 -23.58 6.25 -18.64
CA LYS A 54 -24.76 5.99 -19.51
C LYS A 54 -25.39 7.31 -20.00
N SER A 55 -24.87 7.86 -21.08
CA SER A 55 -25.64 8.66 -22.06
C SER A 55 -24.77 8.85 -23.31
N LEU A 56 -24.32 7.73 -23.87
CA LEU A 56 -23.89 7.66 -25.25
C LEU A 56 -25.07 7.14 -26.11
N ALA A 57 -26.28 7.68 -25.89
CA ALA A 57 -27.48 7.53 -26.73
C ALA A 57 -28.70 8.16 -26.04
N GLY A 58 -29.27 9.22 -26.63
CA GLY A 58 -30.53 9.85 -26.21
C GLY A 58 -30.36 10.84 -25.04
N GLU A 59 -30.87 12.06 -25.06
CA GLU A 59 -31.97 12.64 -25.82
C GLU A 59 -31.72 14.15 -25.97
N MET A 60 -32.16 14.66 -27.12
CA MET A 60 -32.45 16.08 -27.33
C MET A 60 -33.54 16.53 -26.36
N ILE A 61 -33.23 17.07 -25.19
CA ILE A 61 -34.14 17.94 -24.42
C ILE A 61 -33.21 18.92 -23.69
N GLY A 62 -33.10 20.19 -24.08
CA GLY A 62 -34.21 21.10 -24.18
C GLY A 62 -34.39 21.74 -22.80
N THR A 63 -34.11 23.02 -22.73
CA THR A 63 -34.46 23.96 -21.66
C THR A 63 -33.56 24.06 -20.42
N ASP A 64 -33.35 25.34 -20.08
CA ASP A 64 -33.10 25.99 -18.80
C ASP A 64 -31.97 25.58 -17.84
N SER A 65 -31.24 26.63 -17.47
CA SER A 65 -30.44 26.81 -16.26
C SER A 65 -29.02 26.22 -16.25
N SER A 66 -28.14 27.07 -16.78
CA SER A 66 -26.72 27.16 -16.47
C SER A 66 -26.43 27.01 -14.97
N HIS A 67 -26.24 25.76 -14.51
CA HIS A 67 -25.57 25.44 -13.25
C HIS A 67 -24.74 24.16 -13.42
N LYS A 68 -23.80 24.22 -14.36
CA LYS A 68 -22.72 23.23 -14.47
C LYS A 68 -21.75 23.47 -13.30
N LYS A 69 -22.06 22.95 -12.11
CA LYS A 69 -21.09 22.88 -11.02
C LYS A 69 -20.02 21.87 -11.43
N MET A 70 -18.95 22.33 -12.08
CA MET A 70 -17.66 21.63 -12.03
C MET A 70 -17.28 21.59 -10.56
N HIS A 71 -17.59 20.49 -9.88
CA HIS A 71 -17.07 20.24 -8.55
C HIS A 71 -15.71 19.57 -8.77
N ASP A 72 -14.64 20.34 -8.60
CA ASP A 72 -13.30 19.78 -8.51
C ASP A 72 -13.31 18.82 -7.31
N LEU A 73 -13.15 17.52 -7.57
CA LEU A 73 -13.14 16.51 -6.51
C LEU A 73 -11.85 16.70 -5.72
N LEU A 74 -12.00 17.04 -4.43
CA LEU A 74 -10.92 17.11 -3.47
C LEU A 74 -10.74 15.73 -2.83
N CYS A 75 -9.68 15.01 -3.18
CA CYS A 75 -9.35 13.74 -2.55
C CYS A 75 -8.44 13.95 -1.34
N PRO A 76 -8.62 13.14 -0.28
CA PRO A 76 -7.66 13.11 0.82
C PRO A 76 -6.36 12.42 0.39
N GLU A 77 -5.25 13.12 0.56
CA GLU A 77 -3.88 12.63 0.42
C GLU A 77 -3.24 12.52 1.80
N TYR A 78 -2.49 11.45 2.04
CA TYR A 78 -1.72 11.25 3.26
C TYR A 78 -0.24 11.23 2.93
N VAL A 79 0.56 11.84 3.80
CA VAL A 79 2.02 11.78 3.71
C VAL A 79 2.54 10.76 4.72
N LEU A 80 3.05 9.65 4.20
CA LEU A 80 3.70 8.60 4.98
C LEU A 80 5.21 8.77 4.88
N GLN A 81 5.84 9.09 5.99
CA GLN A 81 7.30 9.23 6.08
C GLN A 81 7.93 7.97 6.62
N THR A 82 8.92 7.45 5.91
CA THR A 82 9.82 6.40 6.38
C THR A 82 11.19 6.96 6.68
N ASP A 83 12.15 6.08 6.96
CA ASP A 83 13.53 6.47 7.23
C ASP A 83 14.19 7.13 6.01
N LYS A 84 13.86 6.69 4.79
CA LYS A 84 14.53 7.10 3.55
C LYS A 84 13.62 7.81 2.55
N LEU A 85 12.31 7.61 2.63
CA LEU A 85 11.37 8.03 1.60
C LEU A 85 10.15 8.70 2.25
N ILE A 86 9.58 9.65 1.52
CA ILE A 86 8.31 10.31 1.81
C ILE A 86 7.35 9.89 0.71
N TYR A 87 6.32 9.13 1.09
CA TYR A 87 5.28 8.66 0.20
C TYR A 87 4.06 9.57 0.34
N THR A 88 3.50 9.97 -0.79
CA THR A 88 2.15 10.57 -0.83
C THR A 88 1.19 9.51 -1.32
N ILE A 89 0.19 9.19 -0.50
CA ILE A 89 -0.75 8.10 -0.74
C ILE A 89 -2.19 8.59 -0.72
N ARG A 90 -3.04 7.97 -1.53
CA ARG A 90 -4.49 8.25 -1.57
C ARG A 90 -5.30 6.99 -1.30
N PRO A 91 -6.41 7.07 -0.55
CA PRO A 91 -7.32 5.94 -0.41
C PRO A 91 -7.83 5.52 -1.79
N LYS A 92 -7.87 4.20 -2.05
CA LYS A 92 -8.46 3.68 -3.29
C LYS A 92 -9.99 3.71 -3.28
N ASP A 93 -10.59 3.57 -2.10
CA ASP A 93 -12.05 3.59 -1.92
C ASP A 93 -12.53 5.00 -1.54
N GLU A 94 -13.19 5.67 -2.47
CA GLU A 94 -13.80 6.99 -2.28
C GLU A 94 -15.13 6.93 -1.51
N LYS A 95 -15.75 5.76 -1.38
CA LYS A 95 -17.08 5.63 -0.75
C LYS A 95 -17.00 5.57 0.77
N HIS A 96 -15.90 5.05 1.32
CA HIS A 96 -15.65 5.00 2.75
C HIS A 96 -14.17 5.31 3.04
N PRO A 97 -13.70 6.55 2.79
CA PRO A 97 -12.34 6.94 3.14
C PRO A 97 -12.21 6.91 4.65
N ALA A 98 -11.68 5.81 5.19
CA ALA A 98 -11.38 5.71 6.59
C ALA A 98 -10.21 6.65 6.89
N LEU A 99 -10.46 7.61 7.78
CA LEU A 99 -9.45 8.56 8.17
C LEU A 99 -8.31 7.84 8.90
N LEU A 100 -7.10 8.00 8.39
CA LEU A 100 -5.91 7.53 9.10
C LEU A 100 -5.55 8.53 10.21
N PRO A 101 -5.21 8.04 11.41
CA PRO A 101 -4.79 8.89 12.51
C PRO A 101 -3.43 9.50 12.16
N VAL A 102 -3.39 10.82 12.11
CA VAL A 102 -2.15 11.57 11.85
C VAL A 102 -1.29 11.55 13.11
N GLY A 103 0.01 11.31 12.95
CA GLY A 103 0.98 11.25 14.05
C GLY A 103 1.29 9.85 14.54
N GLU A 104 0.51 8.84 14.13
CA GLU A 104 0.74 7.44 14.50
C GLU A 104 1.68 6.72 13.55
N LYS A 105 2.21 5.58 14.04
CA LYS A 105 3.01 4.65 13.25
C LYS A 105 2.09 3.70 12.51
N ALA A 106 2.42 3.47 11.25
CA ALA A 106 1.73 2.53 10.39
C ALA A 106 2.73 1.57 9.76
N GLN A 107 2.36 0.30 9.69
CA GLN A 107 3.08 -0.72 8.95
C GLN A 107 2.48 -0.81 7.55
N PHE A 108 3.31 -0.89 6.54
CA PHE A 108 2.85 -1.02 5.16
C PHE A 108 3.65 -2.04 4.38
N ARG A 109 3.01 -2.57 3.34
CA ARG A 109 3.64 -3.41 2.34
C ARG A 109 3.27 -2.88 0.96
N LEU A 110 4.26 -2.82 0.08
CA LEU A 110 4.03 -2.51 -1.33
C LEU A 110 3.65 -3.80 -2.06
N ASP A 111 2.50 -3.79 -2.72
CA ASP A 111 2.02 -4.85 -3.60
C ASP A 111 1.75 -4.24 -4.98
N LYS A 112 2.77 -4.32 -5.85
CA LYS A 112 2.79 -3.73 -7.20
C LYS A 112 2.56 -2.20 -7.16
N ASP A 113 1.41 -1.74 -7.65
CA ASP A 113 0.97 -0.35 -7.71
C ASP A 113 0.22 0.12 -6.44
N LYS A 114 -0.02 -0.81 -5.50
CA LYS A 114 -0.80 -0.55 -4.29
C LYS A 114 0.04 -0.64 -3.04
N MET A 115 -0.29 0.19 -2.06
CA MET A 115 0.24 0.14 -0.72
C MET A 115 -0.83 -0.42 0.23
N LEU A 116 -0.54 -1.56 0.85
CA LEU A 116 -1.37 -2.14 1.91
C LEU A 116 -0.90 -1.57 3.23
N LEU A 117 -1.68 -0.67 3.83
CA LEU A 117 -1.35 0.00 5.09
C LEU A 117 -2.17 -0.61 6.23
N ARG A 118 -1.51 -0.85 7.36
CA ARG A 118 -2.07 -1.27 8.65
C ARG A 118 -1.59 -0.28 9.72
N VAL A 119 -2.51 0.25 10.52
CA VAL A 119 -2.17 1.16 11.62
C VAL A 119 -2.15 0.36 12.91
N GLU A 120 -1.11 0.51 13.73
CA GLU A 120 -0.92 -0.31 14.94
C GLU A 120 -2.02 -0.08 16.00
N ASP A 121 -2.48 1.16 16.16
CA ASP A 121 -3.40 1.53 17.26
C ASP A 121 -4.89 1.57 16.86
N LEU A 122 -5.22 1.44 15.57
CA LEU A 122 -6.59 1.66 15.07
C LEU A 122 -7.36 0.35 14.79
N ASP A 123 -6.85 -0.48 13.90
CA ASP A 123 -7.47 -1.72 13.43
C ASP A 123 -6.38 -2.58 12.77
N ASP A 124 -6.37 -3.89 13.02
CA ASP A 124 -5.49 -4.85 12.33
C ASP A 124 -5.85 -5.10 10.85
N LYS A 125 -6.66 -4.22 10.27
CA LYS A 125 -7.16 -4.31 8.89
C LYS A 125 -6.19 -3.67 7.93
N GLU A 126 -5.77 -4.43 6.92
CA GLU A 126 -5.03 -3.89 5.79
C GLU A 126 -5.97 -3.10 4.87
N ARG A 127 -5.57 -1.88 4.52
CA ARG A 127 -6.32 -0.98 3.63
C ARG A 127 -5.49 -0.69 2.39
N GLU A 128 -6.13 -0.73 1.22
CA GLU A 128 -5.49 -0.44 -0.07
C GLU A 128 -5.39 1.07 -0.31
N TYR A 129 -4.16 1.54 -0.51
CA TYR A 129 -3.83 2.91 -0.92
C TYR A 129 -3.09 2.90 -2.26
N ILE A 130 -3.26 3.97 -3.03
CA ILE A 130 -2.53 4.23 -4.27
C ILE A 130 -1.38 5.18 -3.95
N VAL A 131 -0.18 4.88 -4.44
CA VAL A 131 0.99 5.77 -4.30
C VAL A 131 0.95 6.82 -5.41
N VAL A 132 0.83 8.09 -5.03
CA VAL A 132 0.78 9.23 -5.97
C VAL A 132 2.19 9.70 -6.29
N SER A 133 3.02 9.85 -5.27
CA SER A 133 4.41 10.28 -5.42
C SER A 133 5.30 9.67 -4.36
N MET A 134 6.57 9.53 -4.70
CA MET A 134 7.61 9.06 -3.80
C MET A 134 8.80 10.01 -3.92
N VAL A 135 9.18 10.62 -2.81
CA VAL A 135 10.28 11.59 -2.76
C VAL A 135 11.30 11.09 -1.73
N PRO A 136 12.61 11.08 -2.03
CA PRO A 136 13.62 10.81 -1.01
C PRO A 136 13.49 11.80 0.14
N ARG A 137 13.62 11.29 1.36
CA ARG A 137 13.70 12.16 2.53
C ARG A 137 15.05 12.87 2.44
N ASP A 138 15.03 14.20 2.48
CA ASP A 138 16.23 15.00 2.66
C ASP A 138 16.76 14.74 4.09
N SER A 139 17.42 13.61 4.28
CA SER A 139 18.42 13.45 5.34
C SER A 139 19.70 14.02 4.76
N ASP A 140 20.36 14.91 5.49
CA ASP A 140 21.60 15.59 5.14
C ASP A 140 22.73 14.64 4.65
N ASP A 141 22.62 14.15 3.42
CA ASP A 141 23.74 13.63 2.65
C ASP A 141 23.90 14.56 1.45
N THR A 142 24.60 15.64 1.77
CA THR A 142 25.28 16.47 0.79
C THR A 142 26.19 15.55 -0.05
N THR A 143 25.74 15.09 -1.22
CA THR A 143 26.59 14.88 -2.39
C THR A 143 25.78 14.76 -3.69
N VAL A 144 25.79 15.87 -4.44
CA VAL A 144 25.86 15.93 -5.90
C VAL A 144 24.66 15.42 -6.71
N SER A 145 23.71 16.32 -6.97
CA SER A 145 23.24 16.56 -8.34
C SER A 145 23.51 18.00 -8.74
N ALA A 146 24.81 18.28 -8.89
CA ALA A 146 25.27 19.26 -9.84
C ALA A 146 24.95 18.73 -11.25
N ALA A 147 23.74 18.97 -11.75
CA ALA A 147 23.43 18.82 -13.18
C ALA A 147 22.17 19.61 -13.54
N LYS A 148 22.32 20.93 -13.70
CA LYS A 148 21.93 21.69 -14.91
C LYS A 148 21.77 23.18 -14.59
N ALA A 149 22.89 23.80 -14.26
CA ALA A 149 23.07 25.25 -14.36
C ALA A 149 24.31 25.53 -15.21
N VAL A 150 24.31 25.10 -16.47
CA VAL A 150 25.11 25.70 -17.57
C VAL A 150 24.40 25.37 -18.89
N LYS A 151 23.62 26.33 -19.41
CA LYS A 151 23.84 26.87 -20.76
C LYS A 151 23.08 28.19 -20.88
#